data_AF-A0A5S3TJ03-F1
#
_entry.id   AF-A0A5S3TJ03-F1
#
_cell.length_a   1.000
_cell.length_b   1.000
_cell.length_c   1.000
_cell.angle_alpha   90.00
_cell.angle_beta   90.00
_cell.angle_gamma   90.00
#
_symmetry.space_group_name_H-M   'P 1'
#
loop_
_entity.id
_entity.type
_entity.pdbx_description
1 polymer ?
#
loop_
_entity_poly.entity_id
_entity_poly.type
_entity_poly.pdbx_seq_one_letter_code
_entity_poly.pdbx_strand_id
1 'polypeptide(L)'
;MNINKIMLVAIFIFITSISFSAKSLEIFFSNELKLNINPHKVAHNGNLIILKFDDFVLTHEIVDPKNFIPTVDLTGNTETFMSSLFDIKTRQELPIWLAKLSESTSASFNIESKNTYIEDLGKIKLYSSYNDNEEHGVILILNGGEVHWFSVMGEKNDFNNIVKLLKE
;
A
#
# COMPACT_ATOMS: atom_id res chain seq x y z
N MET A 1 9.13 -41.57 41.06
CA MET A 1 9.42 -40.38 40.22
C MET A 1 9.28 -39.15 41.12
N ASN A 2 10.33 -38.34 41.26
CA ASN A 2 10.42 -37.31 42.30
C ASN A 2 9.39 -36.19 42.04
N ILE A 3 8.57 -35.82 43.02
CA ILE A 3 7.50 -34.80 42.88
C ILE A 3 8.06 -33.49 42.31
N ASN A 4 9.29 -33.13 42.70
CA ASN A 4 10.00 -31.95 42.19
C ASN A 4 10.30 -32.04 40.68
N LYS A 5 10.52 -33.23 40.12
CA LYS A 5 10.73 -33.41 38.67
C LYS A 5 9.42 -33.30 37.89
N ILE A 6 8.31 -33.78 38.45
CA ILE A 6 6.97 -33.67 37.83
C ILE A 6 6.54 -32.20 37.80
N MET A 7 6.77 -31.47 38.90
CA MET A 7 6.44 -30.05 38.99
C MET A 7 7.27 -29.20 38.01
N LEU A 8 8.56 -29.52 37.82
CA LEU A 8 9.43 -28.82 36.88
C LEU A 8 9.00 -29.04 35.41
N VAL A 9 8.61 -30.27 35.06
CA VAL A 9 8.10 -30.61 33.72
C VAL A 9 6.76 -29.92 33.45
N ALA A 10 5.87 -29.86 34.44
CA ALA A 10 4.59 -29.16 34.31
C ALA A 10 4.76 -27.65 34.09
N ILE A 11 5.70 -27.01 34.79
CA ILE A 11 6.04 -25.59 34.59
C ILE A 11 6.63 -25.36 33.19
N PHE A 12 7.47 -26.26 32.69
CA PHE A 12 8.06 -26.15 31.37
C PHE A 12 7.01 -26.24 30.26
N ILE A 13 6.04 -27.16 30.38
CA ILE A 13 4.92 -27.31 29.43
C ILE A 13 3.99 -26.09 29.46
N PHE A 14 3.79 -25.49 30.64
CA PHE A 14 2.96 -24.29 30.80
C PHE A 14 3.61 -23.04 30.18
N ILE A 15 4.94 -22.92 30.25
CA ILE A 15 5.67 -21.79 29.64
C ILE A 15 5.69 -21.92 28.10
N THR A 16 5.76 -23.14 27.55
CA THR A 16 5.73 -23.35 26.09
C THR A 16 4.35 -23.19 25.45
N SER A 17 3.28 -23.17 26.25
CA SER A 17 1.90 -23.05 25.75
C SER A 17 1.37 -21.61 25.74
N ILE A 18 2.16 -20.64 26.20
CA ILE A 18 1.87 -19.22 26.01
C ILE A 18 2.37 -18.84 24.60
N SER A 19 1.68 -19.31 23.57
CA SER A 19 1.80 -18.73 22.24
C SER A 19 1.24 -17.31 22.33
N PHE A 20 2.14 -16.32 22.41
CA PHE A 20 1.79 -14.92 22.26
C PHE A 20 1.31 -14.75 20.82
N SER A 21 0.00 -14.89 20.57
CA SER A 21 -0.59 -14.45 19.31
C SER A 21 -0.45 -12.94 19.30
N ALA A 22 0.60 -12.45 18.63
CA ALA A 22 0.69 -11.04 18.27
C ALA A 22 -0.58 -10.73 17.47
N LYS A 23 -1.51 -10.00 18.09
CA LYS A 23 -2.70 -9.53 17.40
C LYS A 23 -2.20 -8.58 16.32
N SER A 24 -2.26 -9.03 15.07
CA SER A 24 -2.11 -8.17 13.92
C SER A 24 -3.22 -7.11 13.96
N LEU A 25 -2.88 -5.88 13.61
CA LEU A 25 -3.81 -4.77 13.57
C LEU A 25 -4.56 -4.84 12.24
N GLU A 26 -5.89 -4.93 12.31
CA GLU A 26 -6.74 -4.80 11.13
C GLU A 26 -6.92 -3.31 10.84
N ILE A 27 -6.40 -2.86 9.70
CA ILE A 27 -6.48 -1.48 9.22
C ILE A 27 -7.46 -1.45 8.05
N PHE A 28 -8.51 -0.65 8.19
CA PHE A 28 -9.51 -0.45 7.14
C PHE A 28 -9.19 0.84 6.38
N PHE A 29 -9.01 0.73 5.07
CA PHE A 29 -8.81 1.86 4.15
C PHE A 29 -10.11 2.25 3.45
N SER A 30 -11.00 1.27 3.23
CA SER A 30 -12.39 1.45 2.83
C SER A 30 -13.22 0.23 3.29
N ASN A 31 -14.50 0.19 2.94
CA ASN A 31 -15.36 -0.96 3.24
C ASN A 31 -14.89 -2.25 2.55
N GLU A 32 -14.21 -2.15 1.41
CA GLU A 32 -13.75 -3.29 0.62
C GLU A 32 -12.22 -3.46 0.66
N LEU A 33 -11.49 -2.51 1.26
CA LEU A 33 -10.04 -2.54 1.33
C LEU A 33 -9.57 -2.52 2.79
N LYS A 34 -8.98 -3.63 3.22
CA LYS A 34 -8.43 -3.79 4.57
C LYS A 34 -7.11 -4.56 4.53
N LEU A 35 -6.23 -4.25 5.47
CA LEU A 35 -4.98 -4.97 5.66
C LEU A 35 -4.87 -5.48 7.08
N ASN A 36 -4.37 -6.70 7.21
CA ASN A 36 -4.04 -7.29 8.50
C ASN A 36 -2.52 -7.24 8.71
N ILE A 37 -2.04 -6.17 9.36
CA ILE A 37 -0.62 -5.83 9.44
C ILE A 37 -0.25 -5.37 10.85
N ASN A 38 1.02 -5.44 11.24
CA ASN A 38 1.44 -5.09 12.60
C ASN A 38 2.58 -4.06 12.60
N PRO A 39 2.28 -2.78 12.29
CA PRO A 39 3.28 -1.73 12.34
C PRO A 39 3.66 -1.42 13.80
N HIS A 40 4.92 -1.13 14.06
CA HIS A 40 5.36 -0.74 15.42
C HIS A 40 4.98 0.71 15.75
N LYS A 41 4.71 1.56 14.74
CA LYS A 41 4.22 2.93 14.89
C LYS A 41 3.20 3.26 13.81
N VAL A 42 2.18 4.00 14.22
CA VAL A 42 1.14 4.57 13.34
C VAL A 42 1.08 6.07 13.57
N ALA A 43 1.13 6.84 12.50
CA ALA A 43 0.90 8.28 12.50
C ALA A 43 -0.13 8.64 11.43
N HIS A 44 -0.79 9.78 11.59
CA HIS A 44 -1.78 10.27 10.62
C HIS A 44 -1.71 11.79 10.49
N ASN A 45 -2.04 12.30 9.30
CA ASN A 45 -2.20 13.73 9.03
C ASN A 45 -3.24 13.92 7.91
N GLY A 46 -4.45 14.37 8.26
CA GLY A 46 -5.56 14.46 7.31
C GLY A 46 -5.87 13.10 6.68
N ASN A 47 -5.78 13.01 5.35
CA ASN A 47 -6.02 11.79 4.59
C ASN A 47 -4.81 10.84 4.50
N LEU A 48 -3.66 11.25 5.04
CA LEU A 48 -2.43 10.47 5.04
C LEU A 48 -2.32 9.62 6.31
N ILE A 49 -2.08 8.32 6.14
CA ILE A 49 -1.69 7.38 7.19
C ILE A 49 -0.26 6.94 6.92
N ILE A 50 0.56 6.90 7.97
CA ILE A 50 1.95 6.44 7.93
C ILE A 50 2.09 5.27 8.90
N LEU A 51 2.50 4.12 8.37
CA LEU A 51 2.69 2.87 9.09
C LEU A 51 4.16 2.51 9.02
N LYS A 52 4.83 2.50 10.17
CA LYS A 52 6.25 2.20 10.26
C LYS A 52 6.47 0.78 10.78
N PHE A 53 7.24 0.02 10.02
CA PHE A 53 7.74 -1.31 10.34
C PHE A 53 9.24 -1.21 10.61
N ASP A 54 9.83 -2.32 11.05
CA ASP A 54 11.26 -2.35 11.40
C ASP A 54 12.13 -2.05 10.18
N ASP A 55 11.77 -2.63 9.03
CA ASP A 55 12.57 -2.59 7.81
C ASP A 55 12.00 -1.65 6.72
N PHE A 56 10.72 -1.28 6.81
CA PHE A 56 10.07 -0.47 5.78
C PHE A 56 9.01 0.51 6.32
N VAL A 57 8.59 1.45 5.48
CA VAL A 57 7.50 2.38 5.74
C VAL A 57 6.43 2.21 4.68
N LEU A 58 5.19 2.03 5.11
CA LEU A 58 4.00 2.07 4.27
C LEU A 58 3.23 3.35 4.54
N THR A 59 2.98 4.14 3.50
CA THR A 59 2.05 5.27 3.56
C THR A 59 0.82 4.98 2.74
N HIS A 60 -0.32 5.48 3.19
CA HIS A 60 -1.59 5.43 2.49
C HIS A 60 -2.22 6.82 2.46
N GLU A 61 -2.76 7.22 1.32
CA GLU A 61 -3.58 8.41 1.19
C GLU A 61 -4.81 8.13 0.32
N ILE A 62 -5.96 8.67 0.71
CA ILE A 62 -7.11 8.80 -0.19
C ILE A 62 -6.89 10.06 -1.03
N VAL A 63 -6.76 9.88 -2.35
CA VAL A 63 -6.46 10.96 -3.30
C VAL A 63 -7.59 11.98 -3.29
N ASP A 64 -7.30 13.16 -2.75
CA ASP A 64 -8.19 14.31 -2.86
C ASP A 64 -7.94 14.99 -4.22
N PRO A 65 -8.95 15.05 -5.13
CA PRO A 65 -8.79 15.68 -6.44
C PRO A 65 -8.27 17.11 -6.38
N LYS A 66 -8.52 17.84 -5.30
CA LYS A 66 -8.17 19.26 -5.18
C LYS A 66 -6.78 19.50 -4.60
N ASN A 67 -6.23 18.51 -3.90
CA ASN A 67 -5.06 18.70 -3.04
C ASN A 67 -3.92 17.72 -3.34
N PHE A 68 -4.18 16.59 -4.01
CA PHE A 68 -3.15 15.58 -4.28
C PHE A 68 -2.03 16.12 -5.18
N ILE A 69 -2.39 16.84 -6.25
CA ILE A 69 -1.42 17.60 -7.05
C ILE A 69 -1.53 19.08 -6.68
N PRO A 70 -0.44 19.70 -6.17
CA PRO A 70 -0.45 21.11 -5.85
C PRO A 70 -0.92 21.93 -7.05
N THR A 71 -1.86 22.85 -6.82
CA THR A 71 -2.39 23.82 -7.81
C THR A 71 -3.24 23.25 -8.95
N VAL A 72 -3.54 21.94 -8.96
CA VAL A 72 -4.33 21.31 -10.01
C VAL A 72 -5.56 20.64 -9.40
N ASP A 73 -6.75 21.05 -9.87
CA ASP A 73 -8.01 20.37 -9.53
C ASP A 73 -8.26 19.24 -10.53
N LEU A 74 -8.19 18.01 -10.05
CA LEU A 74 -8.45 16.79 -10.81
C LEU A 74 -9.93 16.37 -10.80
N THR A 75 -10.85 17.16 -10.25
CA THR A 75 -12.27 16.82 -10.17
C THR A 75 -12.81 16.41 -11.55
N GLY A 76 -13.43 15.23 -11.62
CA GLY A 76 -13.94 14.63 -12.86
C GLY A 76 -12.90 13.91 -13.72
N ASN A 77 -11.60 14.01 -13.38
CA ASN A 77 -10.49 13.34 -14.08
C ASN A 77 -9.60 12.52 -13.14
N THR A 78 -9.89 12.44 -11.83
CA THR A 78 -9.01 11.83 -10.82
C THR A 78 -8.59 10.41 -11.17
N GLU A 79 -9.56 9.52 -11.43
CA GLU A 79 -9.26 8.11 -11.74
C GLU A 79 -8.41 8.00 -13.01
N THR A 80 -8.84 8.66 -14.10
CA THR A 80 -8.13 8.65 -15.38
C THR A 80 -6.71 9.22 -15.25
N PHE A 81 -6.54 10.33 -14.53
CA PHE A 81 -5.24 10.92 -14.25
C PHE A 81 -4.36 9.96 -13.45
N MET A 82 -4.85 9.40 -12.35
CA MET A 82 -4.05 8.51 -11.50
C MET A 82 -3.68 7.21 -12.23
N SER A 83 -4.61 6.60 -12.98
CA SER A 83 -4.31 5.43 -13.82
C SER A 83 -3.29 5.72 -14.91
N SER A 84 -3.32 6.93 -15.48
CA SER A 84 -2.38 7.34 -16.53
C SER A 84 -0.92 7.45 -16.07
N LEU A 85 -0.67 7.48 -14.76
CA LEU A 85 0.68 7.39 -14.22
C LEU A 85 1.31 6.03 -14.59
N PHE A 86 0.50 4.98 -14.69
CA PHE A 86 0.93 3.60 -14.95
C PHE A 86 0.67 3.15 -16.39
N ASP A 87 -0.41 3.64 -17.01
CA ASP A 87 -0.82 3.24 -18.37
C ASP A 87 -0.68 4.39 -19.39
N ILE A 88 0.24 4.21 -20.34
CA ILE A 88 0.48 5.14 -21.43
C ILE A 88 -0.78 5.32 -22.30
N LYS A 89 -1.61 4.28 -22.48
CA LYS A 89 -2.83 4.40 -23.29
C LYS A 89 -3.83 5.32 -22.62
N THR A 90 -4.10 5.13 -21.32
CA THR A 90 -4.92 6.05 -20.53
C THR A 90 -4.34 7.48 -20.55
N ARG A 91 -3.01 7.63 -20.53
CA ARG A 91 -2.38 8.96 -20.64
C ARG A 91 -2.68 9.68 -21.95
N GLN A 92 -2.79 8.94 -23.05
CA GLN A 92 -3.09 9.51 -24.37
C GLN A 92 -4.55 9.99 -24.51
N GLU A 93 -5.44 9.55 -23.63
CA GLU A 93 -6.84 9.98 -23.58
C GLU A 93 -7.02 11.33 -22.87
N LEU A 94 -6.00 11.77 -22.10
CA LEU A 94 -6.04 13.02 -21.37
C LEU A 94 -5.80 14.24 -22.29
N PRO A 95 -6.33 15.42 -21.92
CA PRO A 95 -5.91 16.67 -22.53
C PRO A 95 -4.38 16.82 -22.50
N ILE A 96 -3.78 17.38 -23.56
CA ILE A 96 -2.33 17.43 -23.76
C ILE A 96 -1.56 17.94 -22.52
N TRP A 97 -2.07 18.98 -21.86
CA TRP A 97 -1.42 19.54 -20.68
C TRP A 97 -1.47 18.59 -19.48
N LEU A 98 -2.56 17.84 -19.32
CA LEU A 98 -2.77 16.89 -18.23
C LEU A 98 -2.00 15.59 -18.47
N ALA A 99 -1.87 15.18 -19.73
CA ALA A 99 -0.99 14.08 -20.15
C ALA A 99 0.48 14.36 -19.81
N LYS A 100 0.96 15.59 -20.06
CA LYS A 100 2.32 16.02 -19.69
C LYS A 100 2.53 16.07 -18.17
N LEU A 101 1.54 16.54 -17.44
CA LEU A 101 1.57 16.51 -15.98
C LEU A 101 1.67 15.08 -15.46
N SER A 102 0.82 14.18 -15.99
CA SER A 102 0.86 12.75 -15.67
C SER A 102 2.22 12.12 -15.97
N GLU A 103 2.83 12.43 -17.12
CA GLU A 103 4.17 11.98 -17.46
C GLU A 103 5.22 12.45 -16.46
N SER A 104 5.20 13.74 -16.10
CA SER A 104 6.11 14.30 -15.10
C SER A 104 5.91 13.69 -13.71
N THR A 105 4.65 13.46 -13.30
CA THR A 105 4.31 12.81 -12.03
C THR A 105 4.77 11.36 -12.02
N SER A 106 4.48 10.60 -13.09
CA SER A 106 4.97 9.22 -13.31
C SER A 106 6.49 9.13 -13.16
N ALA A 107 7.22 10.06 -13.78
CA ALA A 107 8.67 10.12 -13.68
C ALA A 107 9.17 10.42 -12.26
N SER A 108 8.50 11.31 -11.53
CA SER A 108 8.86 11.65 -10.14
C SER A 108 8.74 10.49 -9.16
N PHE A 109 7.90 9.50 -9.48
CA PHE A 109 7.74 8.25 -8.73
C PHE A 109 8.49 7.07 -9.36
N ASN A 110 9.32 7.30 -10.38
CA ASN A 110 10.03 6.27 -11.13
C ASN A 110 9.13 5.14 -11.68
N ILE A 111 7.91 5.51 -12.07
CA ILE A 111 6.95 4.59 -12.71
C ILE A 111 7.30 4.52 -14.19
N GLU A 112 7.65 3.32 -14.65
CA GLU A 112 7.99 3.02 -16.03
C GLU A 112 7.16 1.84 -16.55
N SER A 113 6.98 1.73 -17.86
CA SER A 113 6.23 0.59 -18.42
C SER A 113 6.86 -0.77 -18.11
N LYS A 114 8.19 -0.82 -17.92
CA LYS A 114 8.93 -2.06 -17.64
C LYS A 114 8.75 -2.57 -16.21
N ASN A 115 8.41 -1.70 -15.27
CA ASN A 115 8.28 -2.04 -13.84
C ASN A 115 6.84 -1.87 -13.34
N THR A 116 5.87 -1.77 -14.26
CA THR A 116 4.45 -1.60 -13.94
C THR A 116 3.69 -2.90 -14.10
N TYR A 117 2.80 -3.17 -13.15
CA TYR A 117 1.86 -4.29 -13.19
C TYR A 117 0.44 -3.78 -12.93
N ILE A 118 -0.53 -4.30 -13.70
CA ILE A 118 -1.93 -3.89 -13.65
C ILE A 118 -2.77 -5.16 -13.52
N GLU A 119 -3.69 -5.16 -12.57
CA GLU A 119 -4.58 -6.29 -12.31
C GLU A 119 -6.01 -5.78 -12.06
N ASP A 120 -6.97 -6.45 -12.69
CA ASP A 120 -8.39 -6.23 -12.49
C ASP A 120 -8.94 -7.37 -11.63
N LEU A 121 -9.39 -7.03 -10.42
CA LEU A 121 -9.92 -7.97 -9.43
C LEU A 121 -11.45 -7.81 -9.30
N GLY A 122 -12.09 -7.29 -10.36
CA GLY A 122 -13.53 -7.09 -10.46
C GLY A 122 -13.99 -5.81 -9.76
N LYS A 123 -14.03 -5.81 -8.43
CA LYS A 123 -14.47 -4.63 -7.65
C LYS A 123 -13.39 -3.58 -7.49
N ILE A 124 -12.14 -4.04 -7.50
CA ILE A 124 -10.96 -3.19 -7.40
C ILE A 124 -10.09 -3.33 -8.63
N LYS A 125 -9.49 -2.23 -9.06
CA LYS A 125 -8.44 -2.23 -10.07
C LYS A 125 -7.14 -1.78 -9.44
N LEU A 126 -6.13 -2.63 -9.50
CA LEU A 126 -4.83 -2.42 -8.88
C LEU A 126 -3.79 -2.10 -9.95
N TYR A 127 -3.05 -1.03 -9.73
CA TYR A 127 -1.85 -0.69 -10.47
C TYR A 127 -0.69 -0.65 -9.47
N SER A 128 0.46 -1.13 -9.87
CA SER A 128 1.61 -1.18 -8.99
C SER A 128 2.90 -1.00 -9.78
N SER A 129 3.88 -0.31 -9.19
CA SER A 129 5.20 -0.14 -9.75
C SER A 129 6.24 -0.17 -8.65
N TYR A 130 7.39 -0.80 -8.91
CA TYR A 130 8.50 -0.88 -7.98
C TYR A 130 9.81 -0.51 -8.66
N ASN A 131 10.60 0.33 -8.00
CA ASN A 131 11.93 0.70 -8.44
C ASN A 131 12.99 0.06 -7.53
N ASP A 132 13.77 -0.87 -8.08
CA ASP A 132 14.81 -1.58 -7.32
C ASP A 132 15.97 -0.67 -6.89
N ASN A 133 16.22 0.46 -7.56
CA ASN A 133 17.34 1.35 -7.22
C ASN A 133 17.02 2.28 -6.03
N GLU A 134 15.77 2.71 -5.92
CA GLU A 134 15.30 3.63 -4.88
C GLU A 134 14.65 2.91 -3.70
N GLU A 135 14.53 1.57 -3.77
CA GLU A 135 13.79 0.75 -2.78
C GLU A 135 12.41 1.34 -2.49
N HIS A 136 11.73 1.73 -3.57
CA HIS A 136 10.48 2.45 -3.50
C HIS A 136 9.47 1.85 -4.46
N GLY A 137 8.30 1.51 -3.93
CA GLY A 137 7.15 1.08 -4.70
C GLY A 137 5.92 1.92 -4.43
N VAL A 138 5.07 2.04 -5.44
CA VAL A 138 3.79 2.73 -5.38
C VAL A 138 2.68 1.81 -5.87
N ILE A 139 1.52 1.91 -5.22
CA ILE A 139 0.34 1.09 -5.52
C ILE A 139 -0.86 2.01 -5.57
N LEU A 140 -1.61 1.93 -6.67
CA LEU A 140 -2.86 2.63 -6.87
C LEU A 140 -3.98 1.59 -6.84
N ILE A 141 -5.01 1.83 -6.04
CA ILE A 141 -6.23 1.03 -6.02
C ILE A 141 -7.41 1.93 -6.34
N LEU A 142 -8.13 1.59 -7.40
CA LEU A 142 -9.44 2.15 -7.71
C LEU A 142 -10.51 1.26 -7.08
N ASN A 143 -11.37 1.82 -6.24
CA ASN A 143 -12.38 1.07 -5.49
C ASN A 143 -13.66 1.90 -5.33
N GLY A 144 -14.71 1.57 -6.08
CA GLY A 144 -16.04 2.17 -5.87
C GLY A 144 -16.11 3.71 -5.95
N GLY A 145 -15.22 4.34 -6.74
CA GLY A 145 -15.10 5.81 -6.85
C GLY A 145 -14.07 6.44 -5.91
N GLU A 146 -13.49 5.66 -4.99
CA GLU A 146 -12.35 6.06 -4.17
C GLU A 146 -11.04 5.68 -4.88
N VAL A 147 -10.07 6.57 -4.77
CA VAL A 147 -8.74 6.40 -5.33
C VAL A 147 -7.74 6.36 -4.19
N HIS A 148 -7.20 5.18 -3.92
CA HIS A 148 -6.23 4.97 -2.86
C HIS A 148 -4.81 4.95 -3.43
N TRP A 149 -3.93 5.73 -2.83
CA TRP A 149 -2.51 5.78 -3.15
C TRP A 149 -1.70 5.20 -1.99
N PHE A 150 -0.90 4.18 -2.26
CA PHE A 150 0.04 3.62 -1.31
C PHE A 150 1.47 3.84 -1.81
N SER A 151 2.38 4.07 -0.87
CA SER A 151 3.81 4.12 -1.12
C SER A 151 4.53 3.25 -0.08
N VAL A 152 5.40 2.36 -0.56
CA VAL A 152 6.22 1.44 0.23
C VAL A 152 7.67 1.84 0.04
N MET A 153 8.29 2.37 1.09
CA MET A 153 9.73 2.63 1.14
C MET A 153 10.40 1.47 1.88
N GLY A 154 11.04 0.57 1.15
CA GLY A 154 11.61 -0.69 1.64
C GLY A 154 11.91 -1.67 0.50
N GLU A 155 12.39 -2.85 0.83
CA GLU A 155 12.85 -3.82 -0.17
C GLU A 155 11.69 -4.38 -1.02
N LYS A 156 12.04 -4.98 -2.16
CA LYS A 156 11.07 -5.55 -3.11
C LYS A 156 10.17 -6.60 -2.47
N ASN A 157 10.71 -7.35 -1.51
CA ASN A 157 9.95 -8.36 -0.78
C ASN A 157 8.85 -7.70 0.08
N ASP A 158 9.14 -6.58 0.75
CA ASP A 158 8.15 -5.83 1.53
C ASP A 158 7.04 -5.31 0.62
N PHE A 159 7.42 -4.69 -0.50
CA PHE A 159 6.47 -4.22 -1.51
C PHE A 159 5.58 -5.35 -2.03
N ASN A 160 6.17 -6.49 -2.44
CA ASN A 160 5.42 -7.64 -2.94
C ASN A 160 4.48 -8.21 -1.88
N ASN A 161 4.88 -8.21 -0.61
CA ASN A 161 4.04 -8.63 0.49
C ASN A 161 2.84 -7.70 0.66
N ILE A 162 3.04 -6.38 0.62
CA ILE A 162 1.94 -5.40 0.68
C ILE A 162 1.00 -5.57 -0.53
N VAL A 163 1.55 -5.66 -1.75
CA VAL A 163 0.75 -5.91 -2.96
C VAL A 163 -0.09 -7.18 -2.81
N LYS A 164 0.49 -8.26 -2.28
CA LYS A 164 -0.24 -9.51 -2.04
C LYS A 164 -1.38 -9.32 -1.04
N LEU A 165 -1.11 -8.70 0.11
CA LEU A 165 -2.13 -8.48 1.14
C LEU A 165 -3.28 -7.60 0.66
N LEU A 166 -3.03 -6.65 -0.25
CA LEU A 166 -4.06 -5.78 -0.82
C LEU A 166 -5.00 -6.52 -1.81
N LYS A 167 -4.66 -7.74 -2.24
CA LYS A 167 -5.48 -8.57 -3.14
C LYS A 167 -6.39 -9.55 -2.41
N GLU A 168 -6.16 -9.77 -1.12
CA GLU A 168 -6.86 -10.75 -0.27
C GLU A 168 -8.07 -10.12 0.43
#